data_AF-A0A5B0QLS4-F1
#
_entry.id   AF-A0A5B0QLS4-F1
#
_cell.length_a   1.000
_cell.length_b   1.000
_cell.length_c   1.000
_cell.angle_alpha   90.00
_cell.angle_beta   90.00
_cell.angle_gamma   90.00
#
_symmetry.space_group_name_H-M   'P 1'
#
loop_
_entity.id
_entity.type
_entity.pdbx_description
1 polymer ?
#
loop_
_entity_poly.entity_id
_entity_poly.type
_entity_poly.pdbx_seq_one_letter_code
_entity_poly.pdbx_strand_id
1 'polypeptide(L)'
;MYPPIVSSTSSPPPAVPCRTRLVVSNVIIPSASSATEDQVGAAYERAKVKIIDVCNQLESSHVLLPVQQDPIPSKEDRTPPVSNVGKQGYESFVTSLKQNICKGDIIQAVPSQRLKKETRLHLFNVYR
;
A
#
# COMPACT_ATOMS: atom_id res chain seq x y z
N MET A 1 35.54 -46.41 37.43
CA MET A 1 35.32 -46.17 35.99
C MET A 1 34.24 -45.08 35.92
N TYR A 2 34.61 -43.82 35.69
CA TYR A 2 33.66 -42.70 35.56
C TYR A 2 33.25 -42.54 34.09
N PRO A 3 31.99 -42.20 33.78
CA PRO A 3 31.57 -41.96 32.40
C PRO A 3 32.13 -40.62 31.89
N PRO A 4 32.35 -40.48 30.57
CA PRO A 4 32.85 -39.24 29.98
C PRO A 4 31.76 -38.16 29.98
N ILE A 5 32.17 -36.93 30.29
CA ILE A 5 31.31 -35.73 30.21
C ILE A 5 31.20 -35.36 28.73
N VAL A 6 30.00 -35.46 28.17
CA VAL A 6 29.70 -35.04 26.80
C VAL A 6 29.47 -33.52 26.82
N SER A 7 30.42 -32.75 26.29
CA SER A 7 30.30 -31.30 26.18
C SER A 7 29.29 -30.95 25.07
N SER A 8 28.07 -30.57 25.47
CA SER A 8 27.07 -30.04 24.55
C SER A 8 27.48 -28.63 24.10
N THR A 9 28.10 -28.52 22.92
CA THR A 9 28.33 -27.23 22.26
C THR A 9 27.01 -26.76 21.66
N SER A 10 26.17 -26.06 22.44
CA SER A 10 25.07 -25.28 21.89
C SER A 10 25.65 -24.03 21.22
N SER A 11 25.62 -23.97 19.89
CA SER A 11 25.98 -22.77 19.14
C SER A 11 25.10 -21.59 19.60
N PRO A 12 25.67 -20.39 19.80
CA PRO A 12 24.90 -19.22 20.20
C PRO A 12 23.87 -18.86 19.12
N PRO A 13 22.67 -18.41 19.50
CA PRO A 13 21.65 -18.00 18.54
C PRO A 13 22.19 -16.84 17.67
N PRO A 14 21.84 -16.80 16.37
CA PRO A 14 22.29 -15.76 15.48
C PRO A 14 21.84 -14.39 16.01
N ALA A 15 22.76 -13.42 16.01
CA ALA A 15 22.48 -12.05 16.43
C ALA A 15 21.35 -11.48 15.58
N VAL A 16 20.18 -11.29 16.21
CA VAL A 16 19.04 -10.62 15.56
C VAL A 16 19.45 -9.16 15.36
N PRO A 17 19.47 -8.64 14.12
CA PRO A 17 19.82 -7.24 13.90
C PRO A 17 18.81 -6.36 14.64
N CYS A 18 19.29 -5.59 15.61
CA CYS A 18 18.49 -4.60 16.33
C CYS A 18 18.08 -3.51 15.33
N ARG A 19 16.87 -3.64 14.78
CA ARG A 19 16.29 -2.62 13.90
C ARG A 19 15.64 -1.57 14.77
N THR A 20 16.29 -0.41 14.92
CA THR A 20 15.67 0.75 15.55
C THR A 20 14.45 1.18 14.73
N ARG A 21 13.27 1.22 15.33
CA ARG A 21 12.03 1.73 14.72
C ARG A 21 11.59 3.00 15.44
N LEU A 22 11.26 4.03 14.68
CA LEU A 22 10.68 5.27 15.19
C LEU A 22 9.21 5.31 14.78
N VAL A 23 8.31 5.34 15.77
CA VAL A 23 6.86 5.49 15.57
C VAL A 23 6.45 6.83 16.17
N VAL A 24 5.82 7.67 15.37
CA VAL A 24 5.37 9.00 15.77
C VAL A 24 3.87 9.10 15.53
N SER A 25 3.12 9.58 16.53
CA SER A 25 1.70 9.88 16.40
C SER A 25 1.44 11.33 16.77
N ASN A 26 0.60 12.01 15.99
CA ASN A 26 0.18 13.37 16.26
C ASN A 26 -0.89 13.39 17.36
N VAL A 27 -0.76 14.32 18.31
CA VAL A 27 -1.80 14.64 19.29
C VAL A 27 -2.67 15.75 18.71
N ILE A 28 -3.94 15.45 18.46
CA ILE A 28 -4.89 16.40 17.86
C ILE A 28 -5.76 16.99 18.96
N ILE A 29 -5.67 18.32 19.13
CA ILE A 29 -6.44 19.10 20.09
C ILE A 29 -7.34 20.07 19.28
N PRO A 30 -8.66 20.13 19.54
CA PRO A 30 -9.59 20.93 18.73
C PRO A 30 -9.29 22.44 18.72
N SER A 31 -8.78 22.96 19.83
CA SER A 31 -8.42 24.38 19.99
C SER A 31 -7.39 24.51 21.11
N ALA A 32 -6.21 25.05 20.79
CA ALA A 32 -5.12 25.20 21.76
C ALA A 32 -5.47 26.18 22.90
N SER A 33 -6.33 27.17 22.63
CA SER A 33 -6.68 28.23 23.58
C SER A 33 -7.82 27.86 24.53
N SER A 34 -8.54 26.76 24.27
CA SER A 34 -9.74 26.39 25.02
C SER A 34 -9.76 24.92 25.45
N ALA A 35 -8.63 24.21 25.30
CA ALA A 35 -8.54 22.81 25.67
C ALA A 35 -8.40 22.65 27.17
N THR A 36 -9.24 21.81 27.76
CA THR A 36 -9.13 21.42 29.17
C THR A 36 -8.01 20.40 29.34
N GLU A 37 -7.38 20.36 30.52
CA GLU A 37 -6.34 19.38 30.87
C GLU A 37 -6.78 17.94 30.60
N ASP A 38 -8.02 17.59 30.97
CA ASP A 38 -8.61 16.27 30.69
C ASP A 38 -8.67 15.94 29.20
N GLN A 39 -8.94 16.93 28.35
CA GLN A 39 -9.02 16.75 26.90
C GLN A 39 -7.63 16.51 26.29
N VAL A 40 -6.61 17.23 26.80
CA VAL A 40 -5.22 17.03 26.42
C VAL A 40 -4.73 15.66 26.89
N GLY A 41 -5.00 15.30 28.13
CA GLY A 41 -4.69 13.98 28.70
C GLY A 41 -5.32 12.86 27.88
N ALA A 42 -6.62 12.96 27.57
CA ALA A 42 -7.31 11.98 26.74
C ALA A 42 -6.74 11.91 25.31
N ALA A 43 -6.34 13.04 24.71
CA ALA A 43 -5.74 13.06 23.37
C ALA A 43 -4.34 12.42 23.36
N TYR A 44 -3.55 12.66 24.40
CA TYR A 44 -2.24 12.04 24.59
C TYR A 44 -2.37 10.52 24.77
N GLU A 45 -3.28 10.06 25.64
CA GLU A 45 -3.50 8.63 25.85
C GLU A 45 -3.95 7.92 24.57
N ARG A 46 -4.82 8.53 23.76
CA ARG A 46 -5.18 7.99 22.43
C ARG A 46 -3.97 7.87 21.50
N ALA A 47 -3.08 8.86 21.49
CA ALA A 47 -1.87 8.82 20.66
C ALA A 47 -0.88 7.75 21.14
N LYS A 48 -0.74 7.60 22.45
CA LYS A 48 0.10 6.56 23.08
C LYS A 48 -0.40 5.16 22.73
N VAL A 49 -1.71 4.89 22.84
CA VAL A 49 -2.30 3.61 22.45
C VAL A 49 -2.02 3.30 20.98
N LYS A 50 -2.21 4.25 20.07
CA LYS A 50 -1.88 4.07 18.64
C LYS A 50 -0.41 3.72 18.40
N ILE A 51 0.51 4.39 19.11
CA ILE A 51 1.95 4.09 18.99
C ILE A 51 2.22 2.65 19.43
N ILE A 52 1.67 2.24 20.57
CA ILE A 52 1.84 0.88 21.11
C ILE A 52 1.27 -0.16 20.14
N ASP A 53 0.06 0.07 19.61
CA ASP A 53 -0.58 -0.84 18.66
C ASP A 53 0.25 -1.02 17.39
N VAL A 54 0.77 0.08 16.84
CA VAL A 54 1.64 0.04 15.66
C VAL A 54 2.96 -0.67 15.97
N CYS A 55 3.60 -0.40 17.12
CA CYS A 55 4.81 -1.10 17.55
C CYS A 55 4.56 -2.61 17.64
N ASN A 56 3.48 -3.03 18.30
CA ASN A 56 3.10 -4.44 18.42
C ASN A 56 2.86 -5.09 17.05
N GLN A 57 2.15 -4.40 16.15
CA GLN A 57 1.92 -4.88 14.79
C GLN A 57 3.23 -5.01 13.99
N LEU A 58 4.14 -4.05 14.16
CA LEU A 58 5.45 -4.02 13.51
C LEU A 58 6.40 -5.11 14.03
N GLU A 59 6.31 -5.47 15.31
CA GLU A 59 7.08 -6.53 15.95
C GLU A 59 6.49 -7.93 15.72
N SER A 60 5.24 -8.01 15.27
CA SER A 60 4.59 -9.29 14.97
C SER A 60 5.41 -10.11 13.96
N SER A 61 5.64 -11.39 14.27
CA SER A 61 6.44 -12.30 13.44
C SER A 61 5.69 -12.77 12.18
N HIS A 62 4.40 -12.47 12.07
CA HIS A 62 3.53 -12.96 11.02
C HIS A 62 2.71 -11.82 10.41
N VAL A 63 2.98 -11.53 9.13
CA VAL A 63 2.18 -10.59 8.34
C VAL A 63 1.22 -11.42 7.50
N LEU A 64 -0.07 -11.38 7.84
CA LEU A 64 -1.12 -11.98 7.03
C LEU A 64 -1.26 -11.18 5.74
N LEU A 65 -0.86 -11.79 4.62
CA LEU A 65 -1.16 -11.23 3.31
C LEU A 65 -2.65 -11.42 3.03
N PRO A 66 -3.32 -10.45 2.39
CA PRO A 66 -4.70 -10.62 2.00
C PRO A 66 -4.86 -11.86 1.14
N VAL A 67 -5.68 -12.80 1.62
CA VAL A 67 -5.99 -14.01 0.87
C VAL A 67 -6.93 -13.63 -0.26
N GLN A 68 -6.58 -14.08 -1.47
CA GLN A 68 -7.47 -13.96 -2.61
C GLN A 68 -8.68 -14.87 -2.36
N GLN A 69 -9.86 -14.29 -2.16
CA GLN A 69 -11.08 -15.03 -1.81
C GLN A 69 -11.56 -15.91 -2.97
N ASP A 70 -11.60 -15.35 -4.18
CA ASP A 70 -12.04 -16.07 -5.38
C ASP A 70 -10.85 -16.50 -6.26
N PRO A 71 -10.87 -17.72 -6.84
CA PRO A 71 -9.89 -18.12 -7.83
C PRO A 71 -9.80 -17.11 -8.97
N ILE A 72 -8.57 -16.80 -9.39
CA ILE A 72 -8.36 -15.91 -10.53
C ILE A 72 -8.84 -16.64 -11.78
N PRO A 73 -9.78 -16.08 -12.57
CA PRO A 73 -10.24 -16.73 -13.79
C PRO A 73 -9.08 -16.97 -14.75
N SER A 74 -9.19 -18.04 -15.55
CA SER A 74 -8.26 -18.35 -16.64
C SER A 74 -8.18 -17.16 -17.62
N LYS A 75 -7.17 -17.13 -18.50
CA LYS A 75 -7.02 -15.98 -19.42
C LYS A 75 -8.19 -15.92 -20.41
N GLU A 76 -8.73 -17.08 -20.76
CA GLU A 76 -9.83 -17.31 -21.68
C GLU A 76 -11.17 -16.87 -21.09
N ASP A 77 -11.35 -17.05 -19.77
CA ASP A 77 -12.58 -16.67 -19.06
C ASP A 77 -12.61 -15.19 -18.63
N ARG A 78 -11.53 -14.43 -18.88
CA ARG A 78 -11.44 -13.02 -18.51
C ARG A 78 -12.14 -12.15 -19.54
N THR A 79 -12.99 -11.23 -19.07
CA THR A 79 -13.52 -10.17 -19.91
C THR A 79 -12.40 -9.19 -20.33
N PRO A 80 -12.38 -8.77 -21.61
CA PRO A 80 -11.43 -7.76 -22.06
C PRO A 80 -11.76 -6.38 -21.45
N PRO A 81 -10.76 -5.50 -21.26
CA PRO A 81 -11.00 -4.14 -20.82
C PRO A 81 -11.83 -3.37 -21.85
N VAL A 82 -12.76 -2.55 -21.38
CA VAL A 82 -13.67 -1.74 -22.20
C VAL A 82 -13.18 -0.29 -22.22
N SER A 83 -12.97 0.27 -23.42
CA SER A 83 -12.63 1.68 -23.60
C SER A 83 -13.90 2.54 -23.63
N ASN A 84 -13.85 3.71 -23.01
CA ASN A 84 -14.93 4.69 -23.06
C ASN A 84 -15.11 5.33 -24.46
N VAL A 85 -14.11 5.27 -25.34
CA VAL A 85 -14.11 5.91 -26.67
C VAL A 85 -13.85 4.93 -27.81
N GLY A 86 -13.32 3.74 -27.50
CA GLY A 86 -12.93 2.76 -28.51
C GLY A 86 -11.74 3.20 -29.37
N LYS A 87 -11.32 2.31 -30.29
CA LYS A 87 -10.16 2.55 -31.17
C LYS A 87 -10.40 3.76 -32.08
N GLN A 88 -11.53 3.76 -32.81
CA GLN A 88 -11.86 4.82 -33.76
C GLN A 88 -11.97 6.20 -33.08
N GLY A 89 -12.55 6.26 -31.88
CA GLY A 89 -12.63 7.49 -31.10
C GLY A 89 -11.26 8.00 -30.65
N TYR A 90 -10.36 7.10 -30.25
CA TYR A 90 -8.99 7.50 -29.90
C TYR A 90 -8.18 7.98 -31.12
N GLU A 91 -8.34 7.31 -32.27
CA GLU A 91 -7.71 7.70 -33.53
C GLU A 91 -8.19 9.07 -34.02
N SER A 92 -9.46 9.41 -33.80
CA SER A 92 -9.97 10.74 -34.15
C SER A 92 -9.37 11.84 -33.27
N PHE A 93 -9.20 11.60 -31.95
CA PHE A 93 -8.48 12.54 -31.08
C PHE A 93 -7.06 12.80 -31.57
N VAL A 94 -6.31 11.74 -31.89
CA VAL A 94 -4.92 11.88 -32.37
C VAL A 94 -4.87 12.63 -33.71
N THR A 95 -5.79 12.34 -34.62
CA THR A 95 -5.84 12.98 -35.94
C THR A 95 -6.11 14.47 -35.82
N SER A 96 -7.10 14.87 -35.02
CA SER A 96 -7.41 16.28 -34.76
C SER A 96 -6.26 17.02 -34.09
N LEU A 97 -5.60 16.39 -33.10
CA LEU A 97 -4.44 16.99 -32.44
C LEU A 97 -3.27 17.19 -33.40
N LYS A 98 -3.00 16.22 -34.29
CA LYS A 98 -1.95 16.36 -35.32
C LYS A 98 -2.22 17.53 -36.26
N GLN A 99 -3.48 17.74 -36.66
CA GLN A 99 -3.84 18.88 -37.49
C GLN A 99 -3.53 20.21 -36.81
N ASN A 100 -3.86 20.33 -35.52
CA ASN A 100 -3.56 21.52 -34.72
C ASN A 100 -2.05 21.71 -34.54
N ILE A 101 -1.28 20.63 -34.43
CA ILE A 101 0.20 20.71 -34.43
C ILE A 101 0.71 21.26 -35.76
N CYS A 102 0.26 20.72 -36.89
CA CYS A 102 0.70 21.17 -38.22
C CYS A 102 0.34 22.63 -38.51
N LYS A 103 -0.76 23.14 -37.97
CA LYS A 103 -1.16 24.55 -38.08
C LYS A 103 -0.35 25.48 -37.16
N GLY A 104 0.38 24.92 -36.20
CA GLY A 104 1.12 25.68 -35.19
C GLY A 104 0.27 26.14 -34.00
N ASP A 105 -0.97 25.64 -33.86
CA ASP A 105 -1.87 26.00 -32.75
C ASP A 105 -1.37 25.43 -31.41
N ILE A 106 -0.76 24.24 -31.47
CA ILE A 106 -0.14 23.57 -30.33
C ILE A 106 1.18 22.92 -30.77
N ILE A 107 2.12 22.76 -29.84
CA ILE A 107 3.37 22.02 -30.12
C ILE A 107 3.21 20.54 -29.79
N GLN A 108 2.51 20.24 -28.69
CA GLN A 108 2.24 18.88 -28.21
C GLN A 108 0.90 18.83 -27.47
N ALA A 109 0.24 17.68 -27.55
CA ALA A 109 -0.87 17.34 -26.68
C ALA A 109 -0.79 15.86 -26.27
N VAL A 110 -1.34 15.54 -25.10
CA VAL A 110 -1.36 14.17 -24.54
C VAL A 110 -2.82 13.72 -24.41
N PRO A 111 -3.40 13.09 -25.46
CA PRO A 111 -4.73 12.52 -25.35
C PRO A 111 -4.73 11.36 -24.36
N SER A 112 -5.86 11.11 -23.72
CA SER A 112 -6.04 9.97 -22.81
C SER A 112 -7.39 9.31 -23.04
N GLN A 113 -7.51 8.03 -22.66
CA GLN A 113 -8.76 7.28 -22.63
C GLN A 113 -8.88 6.51 -21.32
N ARG A 114 -10.12 6.19 -20.93
CA ARG A 114 -10.40 5.41 -19.74
C ARG A 114 -10.71 3.97 -20.13
N LEU A 115 -9.95 3.05 -19.57
CA LEU A 115 -10.22 1.61 -19.66
C LEU A 115 -10.88 1.16 -18.37
N LYS A 116 -12.00 0.46 -18.48
CA LYS A 116 -12.67 -0.21 -17.37
C LYS A 116 -12.49 -1.71 -17.52
N LYS A 117 -12.05 -2.37 -16.44
CA LYS A 117 -12.01 -3.83 -16.36
C LYS A 117 -12.59 -4.26 -15.02
N GLU A 118 -13.57 -5.14 -15.07
CA GLU A 118 -14.09 -5.78 -13.87
C GLU A 118 -13.06 -6.78 -13.33
N THR A 119 -12.87 -6.80 -12.02
CA THR A 119 -11.90 -7.67 -11.38
C THR A 119 -12.44 -8.19 -10.06
N ARG A 120 -12.19 -9.48 -9.80
CA ARG A 120 -12.41 -10.14 -8.50
C ARG A 120 -11.12 -10.24 -7.69
N LEU A 121 -10.02 -9.69 -8.22
CA LEU A 121 -8.74 -9.68 -7.52
C LEU A 121 -8.80 -8.74 -6.33
N HIS A 122 -8.24 -9.21 -5.21
CA HIS A 122 -7.96 -8.34 -4.09
C HIS A 122 -6.99 -7.23 -4.52
N LEU A 123 -7.31 -5.96 -4.22
CA LEU A 123 -6.57 -4.80 -4.72
C LEU A 123 -5.08 -4.81 -4.32
N PHE A 124 -4.78 -5.34 -3.14
CA PHE A 124 -3.38 -5.53 -2.72
C PHE A 124 -2.59 -6.44 -3.67
N ASN A 125 -3.23 -7.46 -4.24
CA ASN A 125 -2.59 -8.39 -5.19
C ASN A 125 -2.49 -7.81 -6.61
N VAL A 126 -3.18 -6.70 -6.90
CA VAL A 126 -2.97 -5.94 -8.14
C VAL A 126 -1.69 -5.10 -8.06
N TYR A 127 -1.34 -4.66 -6.85
CA TYR A 127 -0.14 -3.85 -6.61
C TYR A 127 1.14 -4.68 -6.51
N ARG A 128 1.06 -5.88 -5.94
CA ARG A 128 2.17 -6.84 -5.88
C ARG A 128 2.60 -7.31 -7.27
#